data_AF-A0A662ZFA5-F1
#
_entry.id   AF-A0A662ZFA5-F1
#
_cell.length_a   1.000
_cell.length_b   1.000
_cell.length_c   1.000
_cell.angle_alpha   90.00
_cell.angle_beta   90.00
_cell.angle_gamma   90.00
#
_symmetry.space_group_name_H-M   'P 1'
#
loop_
_entity.id
_entity.type
_entity.pdbx_description
1 polymer ?
#
loop_
_entity_poly.entity_id
_entity_poly.type
_entity_poly.pdbx_seq_one_letter_code
_entity_poly.pdbx_strand_id
1 'polypeptide(L)'
;MRILSPVQRREFNELVKEIESKNFTYSSEVSHYITSNHLGSRYPNISGISTFKRGCDTWTMEGGFPCDIYAMLCQRLHLSGKNTSAVAVAFTPYSMMK
;
A
#
# COMPACT_ATOMS: atom_id res chain seq x y z
N MET A 1 4.58 3.68 -16.43
CA MET A 1 4.85 4.22 -15.09
C MET A 1 3.92 5.40 -14.85
N ARG A 2 2.99 5.29 -13.89
CA ARG A 2 2.13 6.42 -13.52
C ARG A 2 2.94 7.43 -12.72
N ILE A 3 2.83 8.71 -13.04
CA ILE A 3 3.48 9.78 -12.28
C ILE A 3 2.63 10.06 -11.03
N LEU A 4 3.24 9.97 -9.85
CA LEU A 4 2.58 10.36 -8.60
C LEU A 4 2.25 11.86 -8.60
N SER A 5 1.07 12.21 -8.13
CA SER A 5 0.71 13.61 -7.88
C SER A 5 1.63 14.22 -6.80
N PRO A 6 1.73 15.56 -6.70
CA PRO A 6 2.54 16.20 -5.66
C PRO A 6 2.18 15.73 -4.24
N VAL A 7 0.88 15.51 -3.98
CA VAL A 7 0.38 15.02 -2.68
C VAL A 7 0.80 13.57 -2.46
N GLN A 8 0.61 12.69 -3.44
CA GLN A 8 1.01 11.28 -3.33
C GLN A 8 2.52 11.13 -3.15
N ARG A 9 3.33 11.96 -3.82
CA ARG A 9 4.78 11.95 -3.67
C ARG A 9 5.21 12.37 -2.26
N ARG A 10 4.56 13.38 -1.68
CA ARG A 10 4.82 13.82 -0.31
C ARG A 10 4.47 12.71 0.68
N GLU A 11 3.26 12.16 0.60
CA GLU A 11 2.81 11.07 1.48
C GLU A 11 3.73 9.85 1.35
N PHE A 12 4.16 9.50 0.14
CA PHE A 12 5.08 8.39 -0.09
C PHE A 12 6.43 8.61 0.60
N ASN A 13 7.03 9.79 0.45
CA ASN A 13 8.31 10.10 1.07
C ASN A 13 8.21 10.13 2.61
N GLU A 14 7.12 10.65 3.15
CA GLU A 14 6.85 10.64 4.60
C GLU A 14 6.69 9.22 5.13
N LEU A 15 5.89 8.39 4.45
CA LEU A 15 5.73 6.98 4.81
C LEU A 15 7.06 6.24 4.78
N VAL A 16 7.83 6.35 3.68
CA VAL A 16 9.14 5.70 3.56
C VAL A 16 10.05 6.11 4.71
N LYS A 17 10.16 7.41 5.01
CA LYS A 17 11.00 7.89 6.12
C LYS A 17 10.58 7.34 7.48
N GLU A 18 9.28 7.16 7.70
CA GLU A 18 8.74 6.59 8.93
C GLU A 18 9.08 5.10 9.07
N ILE A 19 8.97 4.33 7.99
CA ILE A 19 9.10 2.88 8.03
C ILE A 19 10.48 2.33 7.63
N GLU A 20 11.35 3.14 7.04
CA GLU A 20 12.71 2.75 6.65
C GLU A 20 13.51 2.26 7.86
N SER A 21 13.29 2.87 9.04
CA SER A 21 13.91 2.43 10.31
C SER A 21 13.36 1.11 10.88
N LYS A 22 12.25 0.59 10.35
CA LYS A 22 11.58 -0.61 10.86
C LYS A 22 12.16 -1.92 10.31
N ASN A 23 13.04 -1.85 9.30
CA ASN A 23 13.70 -3.01 8.66
C ASN A 23 12.70 -4.12 8.25
N PHE A 24 11.56 -3.72 7.68
CA PHE A 24 10.61 -4.68 7.14
C PHE A 24 11.23 -5.50 6.03
N THR A 25 10.89 -6.79 6.00
CA THR A 25 11.35 -7.73 4.96
C THR A 25 10.23 -8.00 3.95
N TYR A 26 8.98 -7.97 4.39
CA TYR A 26 7.82 -8.29 3.57
C TYR A 26 6.86 -7.12 3.44
N SER A 27 6.28 -6.96 2.26
CA SER A 27 5.27 -5.91 2.02
C SER A 27 4.01 -6.06 2.87
N SER A 28 3.68 -7.28 3.30
CA SER A 28 2.59 -7.53 4.25
C SER A 28 2.84 -6.90 5.63
N GLU A 29 4.10 -6.75 6.05
CA GLU A 29 4.43 -6.08 7.31
C GLU A 29 4.13 -4.59 7.22
N VAL A 30 4.36 -3.98 6.06
CA VAL A 30 3.98 -2.57 5.80
C VAL A 30 2.47 -2.40 5.83
N SER A 31 1.72 -3.25 5.13
CA SER A 31 0.24 -3.19 5.17
C SER A 31 -0.31 -3.41 6.58
N HIS A 32 0.29 -4.32 7.35
CA HIS A 32 -0.07 -4.51 8.76
C HIS A 32 0.29 -3.28 9.60
N TYR A 33 1.43 -2.63 9.35
CA TYR A 33 1.81 -1.41 10.06
C TYR A 33 0.84 -0.26 9.80
N ILE A 34 0.41 -0.07 8.54
CA ILE A 34 -0.57 0.95 8.16
C ILE A 34 -1.90 0.76 8.90
N THR A 35 -2.42 -0.47 8.92
CA THR A 35 -3.71 -0.77 9.56
C THR A 35 -3.63 -0.69 11.08
N SER A 36 -2.62 -1.33 11.69
CA SER A 36 -2.43 -1.33 13.15
C SER A 36 -2.15 0.05 13.75
N ASN A 37 -1.57 0.98 12.98
CA ASN A 37 -1.31 2.36 13.43
C ASN A 37 -2.33 3.37 12.88
N HIS A 38 -3.41 2.91 12.23
CA HIS A 38 -4.46 3.77 11.65
C HIS A 38 -3.93 4.88 10.72
N LEU A 39 -2.83 4.59 9.99
CA LEU A 39 -2.14 5.56 9.14
C LEU A 39 -2.92 5.91 7.86
N GLY A 40 -4.06 5.26 7.63
CA GLY A 40 -4.97 5.58 6.53
C GLY A 40 -5.45 7.03 6.52
N SER A 41 -5.58 7.64 7.71
CA SER A 41 -5.92 9.05 7.87
C SER A 41 -4.76 10.00 7.51
N ARG A 42 -3.52 9.54 7.71
CA ARG A 42 -2.29 10.30 7.50
C ARG A 42 -1.79 10.24 6.06
N TYR A 43 -2.04 9.11 5.40
CA TYR A 43 -1.63 8.84 4.01
C TYR A 43 -2.83 8.51 3.11
N PRO A 44 -3.90 9.34 3.07
CA PRO A 44 -5.18 8.97 2.50
C PRO A 44 -5.18 8.88 0.96
N ASN A 45 -4.17 9.43 0.29
CA ASN A 45 -4.09 9.42 -1.18
C ASN A 45 -3.22 8.28 -1.72
N ILE A 46 -2.44 7.64 -0.86
CA ILE A 46 -1.59 6.50 -1.21
C ILE A 46 -2.01 5.20 -0.54
N SER A 47 -2.80 5.25 0.53
CA SER A 47 -3.34 4.08 1.22
C SER A 47 -4.85 4.04 1.14
N GLY A 48 -5.40 2.83 1.22
CA GLY A 48 -6.83 2.62 1.04
C GLY A 48 -7.21 1.15 1.09
N ILE A 49 -8.36 0.85 0.51
CA ILE A 49 -8.87 -0.51 0.38
C ILE A 49 -8.41 -1.10 -0.95
N SER A 50 -7.73 -2.25 -0.90
CA SER A 50 -7.38 -3.04 -2.08
C SER A 50 -8.32 -4.22 -2.21
N THR A 51 -8.91 -4.40 -3.39
CA THR A 51 -9.71 -5.58 -3.73
C THR A 51 -8.83 -6.60 -4.42
N PHE A 52 -8.82 -7.82 -3.89
CA PHE A 52 -8.08 -8.95 -4.43
C PHE A 52 -9.05 -9.97 -5.01
N LYS A 53 -8.59 -10.65 -6.06
CA LYS A 53 -9.29 -11.79 -6.66
C LYS A 53 -8.37 -13.00 -6.75
N ARG A 54 -8.88 -14.17 -6.40
CA ARG A 54 -8.22 -15.47 -6.58
C ARG A 54 -9.26 -16.49 -7.04
N GLY A 55 -9.19 -16.90 -8.31
CA GLY A 55 -10.23 -17.74 -8.90
C GLY A 55 -11.59 -17.06 -8.85
N CYS A 56 -12.56 -17.69 -8.17
CA CYS A 56 -13.90 -17.14 -7.94
C CYS A 56 -13.97 -16.25 -6.68
N ASP A 57 -12.98 -16.31 -5.80
CA ASP A 57 -12.99 -15.58 -4.54
C ASP A 57 -12.56 -14.13 -4.76
N THR A 58 -13.29 -13.21 -4.15
CA THR A 58 -12.98 -11.78 -4.13
C THR A 58 -13.10 -11.26 -2.71
N TRP A 59 -12.08 -10.57 -2.22
CA TRP A 59 -12.09 -9.95 -0.89
C TRP A 59 -11.39 -8.61 -0.90
N THR A 60 -11.70 -7.78 0.10
CA THR A 60 -11.07 -6.47 0.31
C THR A 60 -10.10 -6.54 1.49
N MET A 61 -9.02 -5.76 1.40
CA MET A 61 -8.06 -5.58 2.48
C MET A 61 -7.83 -4.09 2.71
N GLU A 62 -7.90 -3.68 3.97
CA GLU A 62 -7.54 -2.33 4.41
C GLU A 62 -6.01 -2.15 4.47
N GLY A 63 -5.54 -0.91 4.36
CA GLY A 63 -4.11 -0.58 4.35
C GLY A 63 -3.35 -1.13 3.14
N GLY A 64 -4.06 -1.31 2.04
CA GLY A 64 -3.44 -1.61 0.74
C GLY A 64 -2.94 -0.35 0.05
N PHE A 65 -2.16 -0.55 -1.02
CA PHE A 65 -1.58 0.52 -1.84
C PHE A 65 -1.93 0.28 -3.32
N PRO A 66 -2.04 1.33 -4.15
CA PRO A 66 -2.07 1.18 -5.61
C PRO A 66 -0.85 0.39 -6.09
N CYS A 67 -1.01 -0.45 -7.12
CA CYS A 67 0.07 -1.29 -7.66
C CYS A 67 1.36 -0.51 -7.94
N ASP A 68 1.27 0.70 -8.50
CA ASP A 68 2.44 1.54 -8.78
C ASP A 68 3.18 1.95 -7.49
N ILE A 69 2.45 2.38 -6.47
CA ILE A 69 3.01 2.79 -5.17
C ILE A 69 3.59 1.58 -4.45
N TYR A 70 2.88 0.45 -4.48
CA TYR A 70 3.34 -0.81 -3.94
C TYR A 70 4.67 -1.25 -4.57
N ALA A 71 4.78 -1.20 -5.90
CA ALA A 71 6.01 -1.55 -6.61
C ALA A 71 7.18 -0.62 -6.23
N MET A 72 6.93 0.69 -6.17
CA MET A 72 7.93 1.67 -5.73
C MET A 72 8.36 1.43 -4.28
N LEU A 73 7.43 1.09 -3.39
CA LEU A 73 7.71 0.84 -1.99
C LEU A 73 8.56 -0.43 -1.81
N CYS A 74 8.21 -1.51 -2.51
CA CYS A 74 9.00 -2.74 -2.54
C CYS A 74 10.42 -2.50 -3.07
N GLN A 75 10.56 -1.71 -4.13
CA GLN A 75 11.86 -1.35 -4.67
C GLN A 75 12.68 -0.51 -3.68
N ARG A 76 12.06 0.48 -3.03
CA ARG A 76 12.75 1.43 -2.15
C ARG A 76 13.20 0.83 -0.81
N LEU A 77 12.44 -0.14 -0.32
CA LEU A 77 12.66 -0.80 0.98
C LEU A 77 13.19 -2.24 0.82
N HIS A 78 13.51 -2.66 -0.42
CA HIS A 78 13.95 -4.03 -0.72
C HIS A 78 13.01 -5.12 -0.20
N LEU A 79 11.70 -4.86 -0.24
CA LEU A 79 10.69 -5.78 0.28
C LEU A 79 10.48 -6.94 -0.67
N SER A 80 10.38 -8.14 -0.09
CA SER A 80 9.96 -9.34 -0.80
C SER A 80 8.43 -9.45 -0.80
N GLY A 81 7.85 -9.65 -1.98
CA GLY A 81 6.45 -10.03 -2.08
C GLY A 81 6.27 -11.50 -1.73
N LYS A 82 5.15 -11.85 -1.08
CA LYS A 82 4.71 -13.25 -1.09
C LYS A 82 4.25 -13.58 -2.51
N ASN A 83 4.75 -14.67 -3.09
CA ASN A 83 4.25 -15.25 -4.34
C ASN A 83 2.84 -15.80 -4.11
N THR A 84 1.85 -14.91 -4.02
CA THR A 84 0.43 -15.27 -3.95
C THR A 84 -0.14 -15.29 -5.36
N SER A 85 -1.06 -16.22 -5.63
CA SER A 85 -1.87 -16.21 -6.86
C SER A 85 -3.03 -15.23 -6.81
N ALA A 86 -3.12 -14.40 -5.75
CA ALA A 86 -4.12 -13.36 -5.64
C ALA A 86 -3.68 -12.12 -6.43
N VAL A 87 -4.58 -11.56 -7.21
CA VAL A 87 -4.33 -10.37 -8.04
C VAL A 87 -5.13 -9.20 -7.49
N ALA A 88 -4.47 -8.05 -7.31
CA ALA A 88 -5.16 -6.80 -6.99
C ALA A 88 -5.96 -6.34 -8.22
N VAL A 89 -7.28 -6.29 -8.10
CA VAL A 89 -8.20 -5.95 -9.21
C VAL A 89 -8.80 -4.55 -9.08
N ALA A 90 -8.83 -3.98 -7.87
CA ALA A 90 -9.29 -2.62 -7.64
C ALA A 90 -8.58 -1.99 -6.43
N PHE A 91 -8.56 -0.67 -6.41
CA PHE A 91 -8.04 0.13 -5.30
C PHE A 91 -8.90 1.37 -5.08
N THR A 92 -9.32 1.61 -3.84
CA THR A 92 -10.07 2.79 -3.41
C THR A 92 -9.26 3.53 -2.35
N PRO A 93 -8.76 4.75 -2.61
CA PRO A 93 -8.01 5.53 -1.62
C PRO A 93 -8.93 5.98 -0.48
N TYR A 94 -8.39 6.08 0.74
CA TYR A 94 -9.16 6.57 1.88
C TYR A 94 -9.63 8.02 1.71
N SER A 95 -8.96 8.84 0.88
CA SER A 95 -9.41 10.19 0.55
C SER A 95 -10.76 10.23 -0.16
N MET A 96 -11.19 9.15 -0.81
CA MET A 96 -12.50 9.02 -1.47
C MET A 96 -13.59 8.45 -0.56
N MET A 97 -13.26 8.04 0.67
CA MET A 97 -14.20 7.43 1.62
C MET A 97 -14.66 8.41 2.70
N LYS A 98 -14.44 9.71 2.49
CA LYS A 98 -14.82 10.80 3.38
C LYS A 98 -16.13 11.46 2.95
#